data_AF-A0A3M1ZZL6-F1
#
_entry.id   AF-A0A3M1ZZL6-F1
#
_cell.length_a   1.000
_cell.length_b   1.000
_cell.length_c   1.000
_cell.angle_alpha   90.00
_cell.angle_beta   90.00
_cell.angle_gamma   90.00
#
_symmetry.space_group_name_H-M   'P 1'
#
loop_
_entity.id
_entity.type
_entity.pdbx_description
1 polymer ?
#
loop_
_entity_poly.entity_id
_entity_poly.type
_entity_poly.pdbx_seq_one_letter_code
_entity_poly.pdbx_strand_id
1 'polypeptide(L)' 'MDEVAEHLARYRPPSGEAVAPVRAAVALCLRERPEGLEVLFIERARCDGDPWSGHLAFPGGRIDPGDADPRAAAE' A
#
# COMPACT_ATOMS: atom_id res chain seq x y z
N MET A 1 -5.77 -15.02 -11.25
CA MET A 1 -5.36 -13.62 -10.96
C MET A 1 -6.07 -12.62 -11.87
N ASP A 2 -6.41 -13.03 -13.10
CA ASP A 2 -6.93 -12.14 -14.16
C ASP A 2 -8.22 -11.42 -13.78
N GLU A 3 -9.17 -12.12 -13.14
CA GLU A 3 -10.44 -11.50 -12.70
C GLU A 3 -10.21 -10.37 -11.70
N VAL A 4 -9.31 -10.59 -10.72
CA VAL A 4 -8.96 -9.58 -9.71
C VAL A 4 -8.29 -8.38 -10.39
N ALA A 5 -7.37 -8.63 -11.32
CA ALA A 5 -6.69 -7.57 -12.07
C ALA A 5 -7.69 -6.75 -12.92
N GLU A 6 -8.63 -7.41 -13.59
CA GLU A 6 -9.67 -6.76 -14.39
C GLU A 6 -10.60 -5.90 -13.52
N HIS A 7 -10.97 -6.40 -12.33
CA HIS A 7 -11.78 -5.66 -11.39
C HIS A 7 -11.05 -4.41 -10.87
N LEU A 8 -9.79 -4.55 -10.45
CA LEU A 8 -8.97 -3.43 -9.97
C LEU A 8 -8.72 -2.39 -11.07
N ALA A 9 -8.52 -2.81 -12.33
CA ALA A 9 -8.31 -1.90 -13.45
C ALA A 9 -9.53 -1.02 -13.75
N ARG A 10 -10.74 -1.50 -13.46
CA ARG A 10 -12.01 -0.77 -13.66
C ARG A 10 -12.39 0.08 -12.46
N TYR A 11 -11.89 -0.24 -11.28
CA TYR A 11 -12.22 0.48 -10.06
C TYR A 11 -11.70 1.93 -10.12
N ARG A 12 -12.59 2.89 -9.93
CA ARG A 12 -12.27 4.31 -9.79
C ARG A 12 -12.56 4.71 -8.34
N PRO A 13 -11.52 4.92 -7.49
CA PRO A 13 -11.77 5.37 -6.14
C PRO A 13 -12.42 6.76 -6.18
N PRO A 14 -13.37 7.05 -5.28
CA PRO A 14 -13.91 8.40 -5.15
C PRO A 14 -12.77 9.38 -4.82
N SER A 15 -12.60 10.41 -5.64
CA SER A 15 -11.63 11.47 -5.41
C SER A 15 -12.18 12.47 -4.41
N GLY A 16 -11.66 12.46 -3.18
CA GLY A 16 -11.87 13.52 -2.20
C GLY A 16 -10.74 14.55 -2.23
N GLU A 17 -10.95 15.71 -1.61
CA GLU A 17 -9.85 16.62 -1.29
C GLU A 17 -8.84 15.90 -0.38
N ALA A 18 -7.56 15.94 -0.76
CA ALA A 18 -6.51 15.34 0.05
C ALA A 18 -6.31 16.17 1.32
N VAL A 19 -6.79 15.66 2.45
CA VAL A 19 -6.75 16.36 3.76
C VAL A 19 -5.39 16.18 4.46
N ALA A 20 -4.54 15.26 4.00
CA ALA A 20 -3.28 14.95 4.66
C ALA A 20 -2.09 15.77 4.12
N PRO A 21 -1.26 16.37 4.98
CA PRO A 21 -0.09 17.14 4.57
C PRO A 21 1.05 16.27 3.99
N VAL A 22 0.97 14.95 4.12
CA VAL A 22 1.99 13.99 3.68
C VAL A 22 1.34 12.95 2.79
N ARG A 23 1.88 12.77 1.59
CA ARG A 23 1.46 11.71 0.67
C ARG A 23 2.26 10.43 0.91
N ALA A 24 1.61 9.29 0.73
CA ALA A 24 2.20 7.97 0.87
C ALA A 24 1.63 7.05 -0.22
N ALA A 25 2.36 5.99 -0.53
CA ALA A 25 1.91 4.93 -1.40
C ALA A 25 2.31 3.57 -0.81
N VAL A 26 1.47 2.56 -1.07
CA VAL A 26 1.66 1.21 -0.56
C VAL A 26 1.39 0.19 -1.65
N ALA A 27 2.03 -0.97 -1.55
CA ALA A 27 1.80 -2.10 -2.43
C ALA A 27 0.80 -3.09 -1.83
N LEU A 28 -0.19 -3.51 -2.63
CA LEU A 28 -1.04 -4.65 -2.32
C LEU A 28 -0.48 -5.89 -3.03
N CYS A 29 0.33 -6.68 -2.31
CA CYS A 29 0.91 -7.90 -2.85
C CYS A 29 -0.05 -9.08 -2.65
N LEU A 30 -0.51 -9.64 -3.77
CA LEU A 30 -1.48 -10.73 -3.82
C LEU A 30 -0.81 -12.04 -4.23
N ARG A 31 -1.19 -13.14 -3.58
CA ARG A 31 -0.74 -14.50 -3.92
C ARG A 31 -1.92 -15.44 -4.02
N GLU A 32 -2.03 -16.15 -5.14
CA GLU A 32 -3.05 -17.19 -5.31
C GLU A 32 -2.61 -18.52 -4.68
N ARG A 33 -3.55 -19.16 -4.00
CA ARG A 33 -3.43 -20.49 -3.40
C ARG A 33 -4.67 -21.32 -3.72
N PRO A 34 -4.60 -22.66 -3.65
CA PRO A 34 -5.77 -23.52 -3.78
C PRO A 34 -6.90 -23.17 -2.79
N GLU A 35 -6.54 -22.67 -1.61
CA GLU A 35 -7.47 -22.30 -0.54
C GLU A 35 -8.06 -20.88 -0.70
N GLY A 36 -7.50 -20.07 -1.61
CA GLY A 36 -7.96 -18.69 -1.87
C GLY A 36 -6.83 -17.69 -2.12
N LEU A 37 -7.18 -16.41 -2.11
CA LEU A 37 -6.25 -15.31 -2.29
C LEU A 37 -5.64 -14.89 -0.94
N GLU A 38 -4.32 -14.74 -0.90
CA GLU A 38 -3.59 -14.25 0.25
C GLU A 38 -3.06 -12.83 -0.01
N VAL A 39 -2.91 -12.06 1.06
CA VAL A 39 -2.39 -10.70 1.05
C VAL A 39 -1.18 -10.61 1.97
N LEU A 40 -0.10 -9.97 1.50
CA LEU A 40 1.06 -9.67 2.35
C LEU A 40 0.79 -8.47 3.25
N PHE A 41 0.95 -8.69 4.56
CA PHE A 41 1.11 -7.63 5.54
C PHE A 41 2.52 -7.67 6.13
N ILE A 42 2.97 -6.53 6.62
CA ILE A 42 4.21 -6.39 7.40
C ILE A 42 3.88 -5.96 8.82
N GLU A 43 4.67 -6.41 9.80
CA GLU A 43 4.74 -5.74 11.10
C GLU A 43 5.79 -4.63 11.00
N ARG A 44 5.39 -3.40 11.28
CA ARG A 44 6.31 -2.25 11.24
C ARG A 44 7.38 -2.39 12.32
N ALA A 45 8.62 -2.10 11.97
CA ALA A 45 9.73 -2.09 12.91
C ALA A 45 9.43 -1.15 14.09
N ARG A 46 9.90 -1.53 15.29
CA ARG A 46 9.78 -0.69 16.48
C ARG A 46 10.86 0.37 16.43
N CYS A 47 10.46 1.64 16.49
CA CYS A 47 11.35 2.79 16.46
C CYS A 47 10.90 3.83 17.49
N ASP A 48 11.83 4.34 18.28
CA ASP A 48 11.53 5.35 19.29
C ASP A 48 10.96 6.61 18.63
N GLY A 49 9.76 7.02 19.07
CA GLY A 49 9.05 8.17 18.51
C GLY A 49 8.15 7.88 17.31
N ASP A 50 8.12 6.64 16.78
CA ASP A 50 7.13 6.23 15.78
C ASP A 50 5.85 5.69 16.46
N PRO A 51 4.71 6.41 16.41
CA PRO A 51 3.46 5.98 17.02
C PRO A 51 2.85 4.73 16.35
N TRP A 52 3.36 4.30 15.21
CA TRP A 52 2.87 3.13 14.46
C TRP A 52 3.80 1.91 14.57
N SER A 53 4.75 1.94 15.51
CA SER A 53 5.65 0.82 15.81
C SER A 53 4.89 -0.47 16.12
N GLY A 54 5.23 -1.58 15.45
CA GLY A 54 4.60 -2.88 15.66
C GLY A 54 3.19 -3.03 15.07
N HIS A 55 2.68 -2.04 14.33
CA HIS A 55 1.39 -2.17 13.66
C HIS A 55 1.50 -3.03 12.40
N LEU A 56 0.42 -3.76 12.09
CA LEU A 56 0.26 -4.39 10.79
C LEU A 56 -0.02 -3.32 9.73
N ALA A 57 0.68 -3.41 8.60
CA ALA A 57 0.57 -2.47 7.50
C ALA A 57 0.76 -3.16 6.14
N PHE A 58 0.38 -2.47 5.07
CA PHE A 58 0.86 -2.80 3.74
C PHE A 58 2.32 -2.34 3.55
N PRO A 59 3.14 -3.03 2.74
CA PRO A 59 4.45 -2.55 2.32
C PRO A 59 4.38 -1.20 1.60
N GLY A 60 5.44 -0.39 1.74
CA GLY A 60 5.56 0.93 1.12
C GLY A 60 5.81 2.02 2.15
N GLY A 61 5.57 3.28 1.78
CA GLY A 61 5.93 4.39 2.63
C GLY A 61 5.51 5.77 2.14
N ARG A 62 6.13 6.77 2.76
CA ARG A 62 6.01 8.17 2.38
C ARG A 62 6.57 8.36 0.96
N ILE A 63 5.92 9.22 0.18
CA ILE A 63 6.47 9.67 -1.11
C ILE A 63 7.48 10.78 -0.82
N ASP A 64 8.73 10.56 -1.20
CA ASP A 64 9.80 11.53 -1.06
C ASP A 64 9.85 12.49 -2.27
N PRO A 65 10.43 13.71 -2.12
CA PRO A 65 10.51 14.68 -3.20
C PRO A 65 11.27 14.20 -4.44
N GLY A 66 12.11 13.17 -4.30
CA GLY A 66 12.89 12.57 -5.39
C GLY A 66 12.19 11.44 -6.12
N ASP A 67 11.03 10.98 -5.63
CA ASP A 67 10.29 9.89 -6.28
C ASP A 67 9.69 10.35 -7.60
N ALA A 68 9.90 9.56 -8.65
CA ALA A 68 9.38 9.86 -9.98
C ALA A 68 7.84 9.81 -10.01
N ASP A 69 7.24 8.91 -9.24
CA ASP A 69 5.80 8.73 -9.12
C ASP A 69 5.45 7.99 -7.80
N PRO A 70 4.15 7.85 -7.44
CA PRO A 70 3.75 7.11 -6.24
C PRO A 70 4.14 5.62 -6.25
N ARG A 71 4.35 4.99 -7.41
CA ARG A 71 4.75 3.57 -7.46
C ARG A 71 6.16 3.40 -6.90
N ALA A 72 7.06 4.34 -7.15
CA ALA A 72 8.42 4.32 -6.61
C ALA A 72 8.47 4.24 -5.07
N ALA A 73 7.51 4.84 -4.37
CA ALA A 73 7.43 4.76 -2.90
C ALA A 73 6.78 3.45 -2.37
N ALA A 74 6.12 2.70 -3.26
CA ALA A 74 5.39 1.48 -2.90
C ALA A 74 6.20 0.20 -3.13
N GLU A 75 7.17 0.21 -4.05
CA GLU A 75 8.02 -0.93 -4.47
C GLU A 75 9.43 -0.86 -3.86
#